data_AF-A0A9P7KI54-F1
#
_entry.id   AF-A0A9P7KI54-F1
#
_cell.length_a   1.000
_cell.length_b   1.000
_cell.length_c   1.000
_cell.angle_alpha   90.00
_cell.angle_beta   90.00
_cell.angle_gamma   90.00
#
_symmetry.space_group_name_H-M   'P 1'
#
loop_
_entity.id
_entity.type
_entity.pdbx_description
1 polymer ?
#
loop_
_entity_poly.entity_id
_entity_poly.type
_entity_poly.pdbx_seq_one_letter_code
_entity_poly.pdbx_strand_id
1 'polypeptide(L)'
;MFKHTLIALATLVPLAASHSAFFHPSMFGFNVTDDTFPFDNRPAVPLKNRTFNDWWFHGHLNFTPNAGDIFELPAGMPATAEIACNKNATSYFATANNGTDARNATNPNDVCPGKNSTAYHTLGKDDLGGCALAIAYNSNATEVAPSDFTVFSVNQTCVFTRFTDFQVPARMPACPPGGCTCAFFWIHTQNSGGNPESESILQ
;
A
#
# COMPACT_ATOMS: atom_id res chain seq x y z
N MET A 1 -14.40 35.18 46.93
CA MET A 1 -14.85 34.93 45.56
C MET A 1 -13.62 34.77 44.69
N PHE A 2 -13.37 33.58 44.11
CA PHE A 2 -12.68 33.36 42.82
C PHE A 2 -12.64 31.84 42.59
N LYS A 3 -13.65 31.32 41.91
CA LYS A 3 -13.68 29.92 41.43
C LYS A 3 -12.78 29.84 40.21
N HIS A 4 -11.69 29.10 40.29
CA HIS A 4 -10.81 28.82 39.15
C HIS A 4 -11.42 27.67 38.36
N THR A 5 -12.01 28.00 37.21
CA THR A 5 -12.51 27.01 36.26
C THR A 5 -11.32 26.47 35.46
N LEU A 6 -10.90 25.23 35.70
CA LEU A 6 -9.99 24.52 34.79
C LEU A 6 -10.74 24.22 33.49
N ILE A 7 -10.37 24.89 32.41
CA ILE A 7 -10.79 24.50 31.06
C ILE A 7 -9.82 23.43 30.57
N ALA A 8 -10.27 22.17 30.55
CA ALA A 8 -9.55 21.09 29.88
C ALA A 8 -9.66 21.28 28.37
N LEU A 9 -8.57 21.73 27.74
CA LEU A 9 -8.48 21.82 26.29
C LEU A 9 -8.26 20.39 25.75
N ALA A 10 -9.33 19.71 25.39
CA ALA A 10 -9.25 18.43 24.68
C ALA A 10 -8.70 18.70 23.28
N THR A 11 -7.40 18.49 23.09
CA THR A 11 -6.79 18.49 21.76
C THR A 11 -7.40 17.33 20.97
N LEU A 12 -8.31 17.62 20.03
CA LEU A 12 -8.64 16.68 18.97
C LEU A 12 -7.35 16.45 18.17
N VAL A 13 -6.65 15.36 18.48
CA VAL A 13 -5.61 14.85 17.58
C VAL A 13 -6.36 14.41 16.33
N PRO A 14 -6.14 15.01 15.15
CA PRO A 14 -6.70 14.48 13.93
C PRO A 14 -6.18 13.05 13.78
N LEU A 15 -7.08 12.07 13.81
CA LEU A 15 -6.79 10.73 13.35
C LEU A 15 -6.59 10.82 11.84
N ALA A 16 -5.38 11.22 11.43
CA ALA A 16 -4.94 10.98 10.07
C ALA A 16 -4.93 9.46 9.91
N ALA A 17 -5.75 8.96 9.01
CA ALA A 17 -5.65 7.59 8.56
C ALA A 17 -4.84 7.65 7.26
N SER A 18 -3.64 7.07 7.26
CA SER A 18 -2.90 6.86 6.01
C SER A 18 -3.73 5.94 5.19
N HIS A 19 -3.87 6.34 3.95
CA HIS A 19 -4.36 5.43 2.96
C HIS A 19 -3.36 5.51 1.84
N SER A 20 -2.56 4.47 1.69
CA SER A 20 -1.81 4.22 0.47
C SER A 20 -1.66 2.72 0.29
N ALA A 21 -1.78 2.28 -0.95
CA ALA A 21 -1.61 0.90 -1.34
C ALA A 21 -0.82 0.83 -2.63
N PHE A 22 -0.21 -0.32 -2.88
CA PHE A 22 0.33 -0.67 -4.19
C PHE A 22 -0.84 -1.09 -5.08
N PHE A 23 -1.08 -0.39 -6.18
CA PHE A 23 -2.12 -0.74 -7.14
C PHE A 23 -1.51 -1.35 -8.39
N HIS A 24 -1.94 -2.58 -8.70
CA HIS A 24 -1.67 -3.28 -9.95
C HIS A 24 -2.73 -4.37 -10.15
N PRO A 25 -3.12 -4.72 -11.39
CA PRO A 25 -4.10 -5.78 -11.64
C PRO A 25 -3.72 -7.13 -11.04
N SER A 26 -2.42 -7.37 -10.85
CA SER A 26 -1.91 -8.59 -10.20
C SER A 26 -2.02 -8.58 -8.67
N MET A 27 -2.62 -7.57 -8.05
CA MET A 27 -2.81 -7.54 -6.60
C MET A 27 -4.00 -8.38 -6.15
N PHE A 28 -3.85 -9.05 -5.00
CA PHE A 28 -4.98 -9.59 -4.27
C PHE A 28 -5.87 -8.42 -3.80
N GLY A 29 -7.17 -8.58 -3.95
CA GLY A 29 -8.15 -7.56 -3.59
C GLY A 29 -8.19 -6.36 -4.52
N PHE A 30 -7.70 -6.48 -5.77
CA PHE A 30 -7.69 -5.36 -6.73
C PHE A 30 -9.05 -4.65 -6.90
N ASN A 31 -10.15 -5.39 -6.79
CA ASN A 31 -11.52 -4.88 -6.91
C ASN A 31 -12.29 -4.82 -5.58
N VAL A 32 -11.61 -5.00 -4.44
CA VAL A 32 -12.24 -4.84 -3.12
C VAL A 32 -12.58 -3.37 -2.90
N THR A 33 -13.83 -3.13 -2.51
CA THR A 33 -14.39 -1.82 -2.16
C THR A 33 -14.78 -1.76 -0.68
N ASP A 34 -15.22 -0.58 -0.23
CA ASP A 34 -15.73 -0.31 1.12
C ASP A 34 -16.99 -1.13 1.47
N ASP A 35 -17.76 -1.57 0.46
CA ASP A 35 -18.96 -2.38 0.64
C ASP A 35 -18.72 -3.89 0.45
N THR A 36 -17.48 -4.32 0.14
CA THR A 36 -17.17 -5.74 -0.11
C THR A 36 -17.21 -6.58 1.18
N PHE A 37 -16.88 -5.96 2.32
CA PHE A 37 -16.85 -6.59 3.63
C PHE A 37 -17.80 -5.85 4.59
N PRO A 38 -18.21 -6.46 5.72
CA PRO A 38 -19.00 -5.77 6.77
C PRO A 38 -18.27 -4.59 7.45
N PHE A 39 -17.01 -4.37 7.12
CA PHE A 39 -16.15 -3.30 7.59
C PHE A 39 -15.26 -2.81 6.43
N ASP A 40 -14.69 -1.61 6.55
CA ASP A 40 -13.78 -1.11 5.51
C ASP A 40 -12.48 -1.93 5.50
N ASN A 41 -12.28 -2.65 4.41
CA ASN A 41 -11.09 -3.47 4.15
C ASN A 41 -10.52 -3.22 2.76
N ARG A 42 -10.67 -1.99 2.24
CA ARG A 42 -10.04 -1.60 0.96
C ARG A 42 -8.52 -1.74 1.06
N PRO A 43 -7.79 -1.93 -0.07
CA PRO A 43 -6.34 -2.13 -0.05
C PRO A 43 -5.55 -1.05 0.70
N ALA A 44 -6.03 0.19 0.69
CA ALA A 44 -5.37 1.31 1.35
C ALA A 44 -5.70 1.43 2.85
N VAL A 45 -6.56 0.57 3.42
CA VAL A 45 -6.87 0.59 4.86
C VAL A 45 -5.67 0.07 5.65
N PRO A 46 -5.25 0.75 6.73
CA PRO A 46 -4.10 0.31 7.51
C PRO A 46 -4.40 -0.95 8.35
N LEU A 47 -3.37 -1.76 8.56
CA LEU A 47 -3.43 -3.02 9.31
C LEU A 47 -2.88 -2.80 10.72
N LYS A 48 -3.75 -2.61 11.72
CA LYS A 48 -3.33 -2.45 13.12
C LYS A 48 -4.20 -3.27 14.04
N ASN A 49 -3.57 -3.97 14.98
CA ASN A 49 -4.25 -4.79 15.99
C ASN A 49 -5.25 -5.78 15.36
N ARG A 50 -4.78 -6.44 14.29
CA ARG A 50 -5.54 -7.39 13.47
C ARG A 50 -5.13 -8.81 13.83
N THR A 51 -6.05 -9.77 13.66
CA THR A 51 -5.68 -11.19 13.76
C THR A 51 -4.82 -11.59 12.56
N PHE A 52 -4.12 -12.73 12.65
CA PHE A 52 -3.29 -13.22 11.53
C PHE A 52 -4.05 -13.23 10.20
N ASN A 53 -5.25 -13.79 10.19
CA ASN A 53 -6.06 -13.90 8.98
C ASN A 53 -6.55 -12.55 8.43
N ASP A 54 -6.68 -11.54 9.29
CA ASP A 54 -7.16 -10.22 8.88
C ASP A 54 -6.04 -9.36 8.28
N TRP A 55 -4.81 -9.48 8.78
CA TRP A 55 -3.68 -8.72 8.24
C TRP A 55 -2.97 -9.44 7.11
N TRP A 56 -2.84 -10.77 7.18
CA TRP A 56 -2.15 -11.57 6.18
C TRP A 56 -2.85 -11.44 4.83
N PHE A 57 -2.12 -11.02 3.79
CA PHE A 57 -2.69 -10.68 2.47
C PHE A 57 -3.82 -9.64 2.55
N HIS A 58 -3.86 -8.82 3.61
CA HIS A 58 -4.97 -7.89 3.87
C HIS A 58 -6.35 -8.59 4.00
N GLY A 59 -6.37 -9.89 4.30
CA GLY A 59 -7.59 -10.71 4.25
C GLY A 59 -8.16 -10.88 2.82
N HIS A 60 -7.36 -10.63 1.78
CA HIS A 60 -7.79 -10.66 0.37
C HIS A 60 -7.42 -11.94 -0.38
N LEU A 61 -6.98 -13.00 0.30
CA LEU A 61 -6.60 -14.28 -0.34
C LEU A 61 -7.69 -14.87 -1.27
N ASN A 62 -8.97 -14.64 -0.96
CA ASN A 62 -10.10 -15.10 -1.77
C ASN A 62 -10.47 -14.16 -2.94
N PHE A 63 -9.77 -13.03 -3.07
CA PHE A 63 -9.98 -12.03 -4.11
C PHE A 63 -8.77 -12.01 -5.04
N THR A 64 -8.55 -13.14 -5.73
CA THR A 64 -7.37 -13.36 -6.57
C THR A 64 -7.33 -12.43 -7.78
N PRO A 65 -6.13 -12.10 -8.29
CA PRO A 65 -5.97 -11.48 -9.61
C PRO A 65 -6.60 -12.30 -10.74
N ASN A 66 -6.78 -11.68 -11.92
CA ASN A 66 -7.12 -12.45 -13.11
C ASN A 66 -5.93 -13.27 -13.57
N ALA A 67 -6.20 -14.41 -14.22
CA ALA A 67 -5.15 -15.22 -14.82
C ALA A 67 -4.36 -14.41 -15.87
N GLY A 68 -3.04 -14.38 -15.72
CA GLY A 68 -2.13 -13.67 -16.63
C GLY A 68 -1.79 -12.25 -16.21
N ASP A 69 -2.48 -11.67 -15.24
CA ASP A 69 -2.08 -10.39 -14.64
C ASP A 69 -0.89 -10.64 -13.70
N ILE A 70 0.31 -10.19 -14.09
CA ILE A 70 1.57 -10.37 -13.35
C ILE A 70 2.30 -9.03 -13.27
N PHE A 71 2.86 -8.69 -12.11
CA PHE A 71 3.76 -7.54 -11.98
C PHE A 71 5.20 -7.94 -12.36
N GLU A 72 5.68 -7.46 -13.50
CA GLU A 72 6.98 -7.84 -14.04
C GLU A 72 8.16 -7.24 -13.24
N LEU A 73 9.13 -8.09 -12.92
CA LEU A 73 10.35 -7.73 -12.18
C LEU A 73 11.60 -7.93 -13.05
N PRO A 74 11.95 -6.98 -13.94
CA PRO A 74 13.09 -7.12 -14.86
C PRO A 74 14.43 -7.07 -14.11
N ALA A 75 15.16 -8.18 -14.08
CA ALA A 75 16.44 -8.29 -13.38
C ALA A 75 17.45 -7.20 -13.81
N GLY A 76 18.00 -6.47 -12.84
CA GLY A 76 18.98 -5.41 -13.07
C GLY A 76 18.40 -4.07 -13.50
N MET A 77 17.07 -3.95 -13.55
CA MET A 77 16.35 -2.77 -13.99
C MET A 77 15.35 -2.31 -12.92
N PRO A 78 14.88 -1.04 -12.97
CA PRO A 78 13.77 -0.60 -12.15
C PRO A 78 12.46 -1.29 -12.56
N ALA A 79 11.65 -1.64 -11.57
CA ALA A 79 10.23 -1.93 -11.70
C ALA A 79 9.43 -0.77 -11.08
N THR A 80 8.64 -0.07 -11.89
CA THR A 80 7.86 1.10 -11.44
C THR A 80 6.51 0.67 -10.92
N ALA A 81 6.23 0.94 -9.64
CA ALA A 81 4.95 0.71 -8.99
C ALA A 81 4.08 1.97 -8.99
N GLU A 82 2.76 1.80 -8.97
CA GLU A 82 1.82 2.87 -8.66
C GLU A 82 1.32 2.78 -7.22
N ILE A 83 1.73 3.71 -6.37
CA ILE A 83 1.32 3.81 -4.98
C ILE A 83 0.43 5.05 -4.82
N ALA A 84 -0.80 4.86 -4.35
CA ALA A 84 -1.74 5.98 -4.19
C ALA A 84 -2.72 5.75 -3.04
N CYS A 85 -3.44 6.79 -2.64
CA CYS A 85 -4.47 6.67 -1.60
C CYS A 85 -5.77 6.00 -2.05
N ASN A 86 -5.99 5.90 -3.36
CA ASN A 86 -7.12 5.23 -3.94
C ASN A 86 -6.80 4.78 -5.38
N LYS A 87 -7.43 3.71 -5.86
CA LYS A 87 -7.29 3.25 -7.24
C LYS A 87 -7.71 4.31 -8.27
N ASN A 88 -8.67 5.18 -7.94
CA ASN A 88 -9.06 6.34 -8.77
C ASN A 88 -7.90 7.32 -9.04
N ALA A 89 -6.86 7.33 -8.20
CA ALA A 89 -5.68 8.16 -8.36
C ALA A 89 -4.54 7.45 -9.12
N THR A 90 -4.82 6.32 -9.78
CA THR A 90 -3.84 5.51 -10.52
C THR A 90 -4.26 5.33 -11.97
N SER A 91 -3.40 4.76 -12.81
CA SER A 91 -3.77 4.40 -14.19
C SER A 91 -4.91 3.38 -14.26
N TYR A 92 -5.25 2.74 -13.14
CA TYR A 92 -6.31 1.75 -13.01
C TYR A 92 -7.67 2.34 -12.60
N PHE A 93 -7.84 3.67 -12.67
CA PHE A 93 -9.08 4.36 -12.26
C PHE A 93 -10.34 3.81 -12.95
N ALA A 94 -10.23 3.30 -14.19
CA ALA A 94 -11.38 2.82 -14.95
C ALA A 94 -12.09 1.61 -14.30
N THR A 95 -11.37 0.82 -13.49
CA THR A 95 -11.91 -0.35 -12.76
C THR A 95 -12.12 -0.08 -11.28
N ALA A 96 -11.92 1.16 -10.85
CA ALA A 96 -12.12 1.56 -9.47
C ALA A 96 -13.58 1.91 -9.19
N ASN A 97 -13.95 2.03 -7.92
CA ASN A 97 -15.33 2.35 -7.53
C ASN A 97 -15.75 3.64 -8.25
N ASN A 98 -16.85 3.58 -9.01
CA ASN A 98 -17.42 4.60 -9.90
C ASN A 98 -16.65 4.99 -11.18
N GLY A 99 -15.46 4.45 -11.43
CA GLY A 99 -14.70 4.69 -12.67
C GLY A 99 -14.18 6.13 -12.87
N THR A 100 -14.21 6.97 -11.83
CA THR A 100 -13.80 8.37 -11.93
C THR A 100 -12.29 8.52 -11.90
N ASP A 101 -11.74 9.21 -12.90
CA ASP A 101 -10.33 9.62 -12.88
C ASP A 101 -10.11 10.75 -11.87
N ALA A 102 -9.46 10.42 -10.75
CA ALA A 102 -9.11 11.39 -9.71
C ALA A 102 -7.64 11.81 -9.75
N ARG A 103 -6.89 11.42 -10.79
CA ARG A 103 -5.46 11.78 -10.91
C ARG A 103 -5.29 13.28 -11.05
N ASN A 104 -4.21 13.80 -10.47
CA ASN A 104 -3.84 15.20 -10.63
C ASN A 104 -3.19 15.42 -12.02
N ALA A 105 -3.92 16.08 -12.92
CA ALA A 105 -3.46 16.34 -14.29
C ALA A 105 -2.18 17.19 -14.37
N THR A 106 -1.90 18.01 -13.36
CA THR A 106 -0.72 18.90 -13.33
C THR A 106 0.48 18.29 -12.58
N ASN A 107 0.22 17.30 -11.72
CA ASN A 107 1.24 16.58 -10.98
C ASN A 107 0.96 15.07 -11.04
N PRO A 108 1.52 14.34 -12.03
CA PRO A 108 1.29 12.90 -12.13
C PRO A 108 1.87 12.11 -10.95
N ASN A 109 2.78 12.68 -10.16
CA ASN A 109 3.36 12.03 -8.98
C ASN A 109 2.55 12.24 -7.69
N ASP A 110 1.40 12.90 -7.75
CA ASP A 110 0.55 13.11 -6.58
C ASP A 110 -0.01 11.78 -6.05
N VAL A 111 0.43 11.38 -4.86
CA VAL A 111 0.02 10.14 -4.17
C VAL A 111 -1.46 10.20 -3.77
N CYS A 112 -1.96 11.40 -3.43
CA CYS A 112 -3.34 11.58 -3.00
C CYS A 112 -3.90 12.94 -3.44
N PRO A 113 -4.38 13.04 -4.69
CA PRO A 113 -4.91 14.26 -5.26
C PRO A 113 -5.97 14.94 -4.37
N GLY A 114 -5.81 16.24 -4.15
CA GLY A 114 -6.70 17.06 -3.33
C GLY A 114 -6.52 16.87 -1.81
N LYS A 115 -5.50 16.11 -1.37
CA LYS A 115 -5.13 15.96 0.04
C LYS A 115 -3.71 16.47 0.28
N ASN A 116 -3.42 16.84 1.52
CA ASN A 116 -2.06 17.20 1.94
C ASN A 116 -1.23 15.93 2.25
N SER A 117 0.08 16.10 2.48
CA SER A 117 0.99 14.97 2.73
C SER A 117 0.71 14.17 3.99
N THR A 118 -0.02 14.76 4.95
CA THR A 118 -0.44 14.01 6.15
C THR A 118 -1.44 12.89 5.85
N ALA A 119 -2.13 12.93 4.71
CA ALA A 119 -3.02 11.85 4.25
C ALA A 119 -2.26 10.57 3.85
N TYR A 120 -0.97 10.68 3.58
CA TYR A 120 -0.04 9.56 3.33
C TYR A 120 1.13 9.60 4.32
N HIS A 121 0.86 10.10 5.52
CA HIS A 121 1.74 10.07 6.70
C HIS A 121 3.16 10.56 6.49
N THR A 122 3.27 11.80 6.03
CA THR A 122 4.54 12.48 6.07
C THR A 122 4.38 13.99 6.23
N LEU A 123 5.27 14.61 7.01
CA LEU A 123 5.42 16.07 7.07
C LEU A 123 6.23 16.63 5.88
N GLY A 124 6.87 15.76 5.09
CA GLY A 124 7.72 16.13 3.97
C GLY A 124 8.75 15.05 3.68
N LYS A 125 9.56 15.22 2.63
CA LYS A 125 10.48 14.18 2.15
C LYS A 125 11.46 13.64 3.23
N ASP A 126 11.80 14.46 4.21
CA ASP A 126 12.72 14.09 5.30
C ASP A 126 12.04 13.31 6.44
N ASP A 127 10.73 13.05 6.34
CA ASP A 127 9.89 12.37 7.33
C ASP A 127 9.24 11.09 6.73
N LEU A 128 9.98 10.37 5.89
CA LEU A 128 9.53 9.13 5.25
C LEU A 128 10.15 7.91 5.95
N GLY A 129 9.36 6.86 6.15
CA GLY A 129 9.82 5.58 6.73
C GLY A 129 10.36 4.59 5.69
N GLY A 130 10.17 4.88 4.39
CA GLY A 130 10.51 3.97 3.30
C GLY A 130 9.55 2.77 3.18
N CYS A 131 9.67 2.04 2.08
CA CYS A 131 8.88 0.83 1.81
C CYS A 131 9.74 -0.21 1.09
N ALA A 132 9.23 -1.45 1.03
CA ALA A 132 9.96 -2.58 0.47
C ALA A 132 9.05 -3.48 -0.38
N LEU A 133 9.68 -4.16 -1.36
CA LEU A 133 9.12 -5.33 -2.01
C LEU A 133 9.81 -6.60 -1.48
N ALA A 134 9.00 -7.57 -1.11
CA ALA A 134 9.41 -8.91 -0.74
C ALA A 134 8.89 -9.94 -1.74
N ILE A 135 9.56 -11.08 -1.82
CA ILE A 135 9.22 -12.17 -2.73
C ILE A 135 9.25 -13.51 -2.00
N ALA A 136 8.31 -14.38 -2.33
CA ALA A 136 8.29 -15.80 -1.99
C ALA A 136 8.23 -16.61 -3.29
N TYR A 137 9.17 -17.54 -3.48
CA TYR A 137 9.28 -18.38 -4.67
C TYR A 137 8.29 -19.55 -4.65
N ASN A 138 6.99 -19.22 -4.51
CA ASN A 138 5.88 -20.16 -4.54
C ASN A 138 4.75 -19.58 -5.39
N SER A 139 4.25 -20.39 -6.33
CA SER A 139 3.14 -20.03 -7.22
C SER A 139 1.76 -20.21 -6.58
N ASN A 140 1.66 -20.98 -5.48
CA ASN A 140 0.43 -21.10 -4.71
C ASN A 140 0.46 -20.13 -3.51
N ALA A 141 -0.19 -18.98 -3.67
CA ALA A 141 -0.29 -17.96 -2.62
C ALA A 141 -0.89 -18.49 -1.30
N THR A 142 -1.74 -19.52 -1.33
CA THR A 142 -2.35 -20.10 -0.12
C THR A 142 -1.38 -20.96 0.70
N GLU A 143 -0.24 -21.33 0.13
CA GLU A 143 0.84 -22.07 0.79
C GLU A 143 1.97 -21.17 1.28
N VAL A 144 1.96 -19.88 0.92
CA VAL A 144 2.97 -18.92 1.37
C VAL A 144 2.77 -18.63 2.85
N ALA A 145 3.85 -18.68 3.62
CA ALA A 145 3.91 -18.24 5.00
C ALA A 145 4.71 -16.92 5.14
N PRO A 146 4.53 -16.15 6.23
CA PRO A 146 5.31 -14.93 6.46
C PRO A 146 6.82 -15.15 6.44
N SER A 147 7.29 -16.32 6.89
CA SER A 147 8.70 -16.70 6.90
C SER A 147 9.31 -16.93 5.51
N ASP A 148 8.48 -17.08 4.49
CA ASP A 148 8.95 -17.36 3.13
C ASP A 148 9.33 -16.09 2.37
N PHE A 149 8.84 -14.93 2.83
CA PHE A 149 9.12 -13.65 2.20
C PHE A 149 10.54 -13.18 2.47
N THR A 150 11.26 -12.87 1.39
CA THR A 150 12.56 -12.19 1.43
C THR A 150 12.44 -10.81 0.80
N VAL A 151 12.80 -9.75 1.53
CA VAL A 151 12.90 -8.39 0.98
C VAL A 151 14.03 -8.36 -0.05
N PHE A 152 13.71 -8.00 -1.29
CA PHE A 152 14.69 -7.95 -2.39
C PHE A 152 14.90 -6.53 -2.94
N SER A 153 13.99 -5.60 -2.68
CA SER A 153 14.10 -4.21 -3.12
C SER A 153 13.48 -3.25 -2.11
N VAL A 154 14.07 -2.06 -1.98
CA VAL A 154 13.66 -1.03 -1.02
C VAL A 154 13.70 0.33 -1.71
N ASN A 155 12.75 1.19 -1.38
CA ASN A 155 12.81 2.62 -1.70
C ASN A 155 12.62 3.43 -0.40
N GLN A 156 13.65 4.15 0.02
CA GLN A 156 13.62 4.92 1.28
C GLN A 156 12.77 6.19 1.18
N THR A 157 12.56 6.70 -0.02
CA THR A 157 11.72 7.89 -0.29
C THR A 157 10.29 7.51 -0.71
N CYS A 158 9.88 6.29 -0.37
CA CYS A 158 8.60 5.74 -0.80
C CYS A 158 7.39 6.43 -0.16
N VAL A 159 6.27 6.36 -0.88
CA VAL A 159 4.99 7.01 -0.55
C VAL A 159 5.11 8.54 -0.51
N PHE A 160 5.97 9.06 -1.39
CA PHE A 160 6.09 10.50 -1.67
C PHE A 160 5.75 10.84 -3.13
N THR A 161 6.00 9.90 -4.04
CA THR A 161 5.59 9.98 -5.44
C THR A 161 4.73 8.78 -5.79
N ARG A 162 3.68 9.00 -6.60
CA ARG A 162 2.81 7.91 -7.07
C ARG A 162 3.59 6.83 -7.81
N PHE A 163 4.43 7.25 -8.76
CA PHE A 163 5.35 6.34 -9.43
C PHE A 163 6.57 6.16 -8.55
N THR A 164 6.75 4.95 -8.02
CA THR A 164 7.87 4.59 -7.15
C THR A 164 8.64 3.45 -7.79
N ASP A 165 9.92 3.69 -8.10
CA ASP A 165 10.80 2.67 -8.65
C ASP A 165 11.38 1.78 -7.55
N PHE A 166 11.38 0.48 -7.82
CA PHE A 166 12.08 -0.53 -7.05
C PHE A 166 13.16 -1.16 -7.93
N GLN A 167 14.42 -1.07 -7.49
CA GLN A 167 15.54 -1.66 -8.21
C GLN A 167 15.53 -3.18 -8.04
N VAL A 168 15.38 -3.94 -9.13
CA VAL A 168 15.39 -5.40 -9.09
C VAL A 168 16.85 -5.89 -9.17
N PRO A 169 17.33 -6.72 -8.22
CA PRO A 169 18.69 -7.24 -8.29
C PRO A 169 18.95 -8.01 -9.59
N ALA A 170 20.10 -7.76 -10.23
CA ALA A 170 20.47 -8.42 -11.49
C ALA A 170 20.64 -9.95 -11.38
N ARG A 171 20.75 -10.48 -10.16
CA ARG A 171 20.95 -11.91 -9.88
C ARG A 171 19.71 -12.59 -9.28
N MET A 172 18.53 -11.97 -9.40
CA MET A 172 17.27 -12.62 -9.01
C MET A 172 17.10 -13.93 -9.79
N PRO A 173 16.90 -15.08 -9.13
CA PRO A 173 16.60 -16.32 -9.83
C PRO A 173 15.20 -16.26 -10.46
N ALA A 174 14.98 -17.13 -11.45
CA ALA A 174 13.68 -17.26 -12.09
C ALA A 174 12.63 -17.82 -11.12
N CYS A 175 11.38 -17.34 -11.25
CA CYS A 175 10.23 -17.91 -10.56
C CYS A 175 9.93 -19.34 -11.05
N PRO A 176 9.28 -20.17 -10.21
CA PRO A 176 8.79 -21.47 -10.65
C PRO A 176 7.68 -21.32 -11.71
N PRO A 177 7.29 -22.43 -12.38
CA PRO A 177 6.09 -22.43 -13.21
C PRO A 177 4.87 -21.93 -12.43
N GLY A 178 4.14 -20.97 -13.00
CA GLY A 178 3.01 -20.31 -12.34
C GLY A 178 3.35 -19.02 -11.59
N GLY A 179 4.62 -18.57 -11.62
CA GLY A 179 5.04 -17.30 -11.04
C GLY A 179 5.50 -17.39 -9.58
N CYS A 180 5.75 -16.23 -8.98
CA CYS A 180 6.06 -16.09 -7.56
C CYS A 180 4.94 -15.28 -6.88
N THR A 181 4.95 -15.22 -5.56
CA THR A 181 4.13 -14.27 -4.80
C THR A 181 5.02 -13.14 -4.32
N CYS A 182 4.60 -11.88 -4.52
CA CYS A 182 5.32 -10.69 -4.06
C CYS A 182 4.47 -9.90 -3.06
N ALA A 183 5.11 -9.19 -2.14
CA ALA A 183 4.43 -8.33 -1.17
C ALA A 183 5.07 -6.96 -1.10
N PHE A 184 4.25 -5.92 -1.14
CA PHE A 184 4.61 -4.55 -0.81
C PHE A 184 4.33 -4.30 0.67
N PHE A 185 5.35 -3.81 1.38
CA PHE A 185 5.26 -3.41 2.78
C PHE A 185 5.65 -1.95 2.94
N TRP A 186 4.86 -1.20 3.68
CA TRP A 186 5.15 0.18 4.04
C TRP A 186 4.83 0.44 5.51
N ILE A 187 5.79 1.07 6.20
CA ILE A 187 5.66 1.58 7.55
C ILE A 187 6.08 3.05 7.53
N HIS A 188 5.25 3.92 8.09
CA HIS A 188 5.52 5.37 8.12
C HIS A 188 6.15 5.81 9.45
N THR A 189 6.65 7.05 9.51
CA THR A 189 7.16 7.63 10.76
C THR A 189 6.00 8.04 11.68
N GLN A 190 6.24 8.13 12.99
CA GLN A 190 5.20 8.52 13.94
C GLN A 190 4.84 10.02 13.91
N ASN A 191 5.66 10.85 13.26
CA ASN A 191 5.61 12.31 13.38
C ASN A 191 4.35 12.94 12.76
N SER A 192 3.82 12.35 11.69
CA SER A 192 2.58 12.77 11.04
C SER A 192 1.31 12.13 11.65
N GLY A 193 1.45 11.39 12.75
CA GLY A 193 0.36 10.62 13.37
C GLY A 193 -0.12 9.43 12.53
N GLY A 194 -1.13 8.71 13.02
CA GLY A 194 -1.81 7.63 12.31
C GLY A 194 -1.42 6.19 12.69
N ASN A 195 -1.93 5.21 11.95
CA ASN A 195 -1.75 3.78 12.21
C ASN A 195 -0.62 3.22 11.32
N PRO A 196 0.35 2.47 11.90
CA PRO A 196 1.70 2.37 11.36
C PRO A 196 1.91 1.57 10.06
N GLU A 197 0.92 0.85 9.52
CA GLU A 197 1.21 -0.27 8.60
C GLU A 197 0.22 -0.37 7.43
N SER A 198 0.76 -0.56 6.22
CA SER A 198 0.03 -1.01 5.04
C SER A 198 0.75 -2.18 4.37
N GLU A 199 -0.03 -3.12 3.83
CA GLU A 199 0.46 -4.27 3.08
C GLU A 199 -0.36 -4.43 1.80
N SER A 200 0.29 -4.82 0.70
CA SER A 200 -0.39 -5.19 -0.54
C SER A 200 0.34 -6.38 -1.15
N ILE A 201 -0.35 -7.51 -1.32
CA ILE A 201 0.25 -8.72 -1.89
C ILE A 201 -0.19 -8.90 -3.34
N LEU A 202 0.76 -9.33 -4.17
CA LEU A 202 0.73 -9.38 -5.62
C LEU A 202 1.17 -10.74 -6.13
N GLN A 203 0.73 -11.08 -7.33
CA GLN A 203 1.31 -12.14 -8.16
C GLN A 203 2.24 -11.56 -9.22
#